data_AF-A0A1F2QH22-F1
#
_entry.id   AF-A0A1F2QH22-F1
#
_cell.length_a   1.000
_cell.length_b   1.000
_cell.length_c   1.000
_cell.angle_alpha   90.00
_cell.angle_beta   90.00
_cell.angle_gamma   90.00
#
_symmetry.space_group_name_H-M   'P 1'
#
loop_
_entity.id
_entity.type
_entity.pdbx_description
1 polymer ?
#
loop_
_entity_poly.entity_id
_entity_poly.type
_entity_poly.pdbx_seq_one_letter_code
_entity_poly.pdbx_strand_id
1 'polypeptide(L)'
;MKTTPCEREQAVLQAIAAGPWSEDLRDHVAGCRSCSDAVLVAQALREAAADTAHEPLPDPGAIWRAAQRDQRLVTIERVTWPIRLMTRIALAAFVVAAAVGLVWFWPTVAAQASVISGWFSQRTAIDTGQVFTAILGFASLAAFSAAFALFESWARE
;
A
#
# COMPACT_ATOMS: atom_id res chain seq x y z
N MET A 1 -32.64 2.66 23.32
CA MET A 1 -34.11 2.89 23.30
C MET A 1 -34.76 1.52 23.32
N LYS A 2 -35.62 1.24 24.30
CA LYS A 2 -36.24 -0.08 24.45
C LYS A 2 -37.55 -0.08 23.66
N THR A 3 -37.52 -0.67 22.46
CA THR A 3 -38.74 -1.03 21.74
C THR A 3 -39.34 -2.22 22.47
N THR A 4 -40.46 -2.03 23.15
CA THR A 4 -41.32 -3.17 23.45
C THR A 4 -41.63 -3.87 22.12
N PRO A 5 -41.33 -5.16 21.98
CA PRO A 5 -41.60 -5.87 20.73
C PRO A 5 -43.10 -5.77 20.45
N CYS A 6 -43.46 -5.25 19.29
CA CYS A 6 -44.85 -5.14 18.90
C CYS A 6 -45.32 -6.53 18.44
N GLU A 7 -46.39 -7.05 19.03
CA GLU A 7 -46.92 -8.38 18.70
C GLU A 7 -47.32 -8.51 17.22
N ARG A 8 -47.72 -7.41 16.57
CA ARG A 8 -48.13 -7.37 15.16
C ARG A 8 -47.03 -6.95 14.20
N GLU A 9 -45.81 -6.74 14.67
CA GLU A 9 -44.66 -6.30 13.86
C GLU A 9 -44.40 -7.25 12.68
N GLN A 10 -44.42 -8.56 12.92
CA GLN A 10 -44.19 -9.55 11.88
C GLN A 10 -45.25 -9.51 10.78
N ALA A 11 -46.52 -9.28 11.14
CA ALA A 11 -47.61 -9.17 10.19
C ALA A 11 -47.49 -7.89 9.34
N VAL A 12 -47.04 -6.78 9.94
CA VAL A 12 -46.73 -5.54 9.23
C VAL A 12 -45.56 -5.74 8.26
N LEU A 13 -44.48 -6.41 8.68
CA LEU A 13 -43.33 -6.71 7.81
C LEU A 13 -43.71 -7.60 6.62
N GLN A 14 -44.56 -8.61 6.84
CA GLN A 14 -45.10 -9.43 5.76
C GLN A 14 -45.97 -8.63 4.79
N ALA A 15 -46.83 -7.74 5.31
CA ALA A 15 -47.66 -6.86 4.48
C ALA A 15 -46.82 -5.86 3.67
N ILE A 16 -45.70 -5.39 4.22
CA ILE A 16 -44.71 -4.56 3.51
C ILE A 16 -44.10 -5.32 2.33
N ALA A 17 -43.69 -6.57 2.54
CA ALA A 17 -42.93 -7.37 1.58
C ALA A 17 -43.81 -8.03 0.49
N ALA A 18 -44.96 -8.59 0.86
CA ALA A 18 -45.75 -9.47 0.00
C ALA A 18 -47.15 -8.94 -0.35
N GLY A 19 -47.69 -7.97 0.42
CA GLY A 19 -49.00 -7.34 0.19
C GLY A 19 -50.17 -8.34 0.17
N PRO A 20 -50.93 -8.44 1.27
CA PRO A 20 -52.06 -7.54 1.38
C PRO A 20 -52.19 -6.87 2.75
N TRP A 21 -52.69 -5.63 2.74
CA TRP A 21 -52.96 -4.84 3.93
C TRP A 21 -54.41 -5.00 4.36
N SER A 22 -54.63 -5.64 5.51
CA SER A 22 -55.95 -5.64 6.15
C SER A 22 -56.23 -4.26 6.76
N GLU A 23 -57.51 -3.96 7.00
CA GLU A 23 -57.95 -2.73 7.67
C GLU A 23 -57.42 -2.66 9.11
N ASP A 24 -57.48 -3.77 9.85
CA ASP A 24 -56.93 -3.91 11.21
C ASP A 24 -55.41 -3.65 11.28
N LEU A 25 -54.65 -4.02 10.24
CA LEU A 25 -53.21 -3.70 10.17
C LEU A 25 -52.96 -2.22 9.91
N ARG A 26 -53.79 -1.56 9.09
CA ARG A 26 -53.67 -0.12 8.83
C ARG A 26 -53.98 0.71 10.08
N ASP A 27 -55.03 0.33 10.81
CA ASP A 27 -55.38 0.96 12.08
C ASP A 27 -54.28 0.77 13.13
N HIS A 28 -53.68 -0.43 13.18
CA HIS A 28 -52.55 -0.70 14.07
C HIS A 28 -51.33 0.18 13.74
N VAL A 29 -50.97 0.32 12.46
CA VAL A 29 -49.84 1.17 12.05
C VAL A 29 -50.08 2.64 12.40
N ALA A 30 -51.32 3.12 12.33
CA ALA A 30 -51.65 4.49 12.75
C ALA A 30 -51.46 4.74 14.25
N GLY A 31 -51.64 3.70 15.09
CA GLY A 31 -51.47 3.78 16.54
C GLY A 31 -50.09 3.38 17.06
N CYS A 32 -49.28 2.67 16.26
CA CYS A 32 -48.01 2.10 16.69
C CYS A 32 -46.81 2.77 16.02
N ARG A 33 -46.02 3.53 16.80
CA ARG A 33 -44.87 4.29 16.29
C ARG A 33 -43.77 3.42 15.66
N SER A 34 -43.48 2.24 16.23
CA SER A 34 -42.46 1.35 15.65
C SER A 34 -42.89 0.82 14.28
N CYS A 35 -44.15 0.47 14.12
CA CYS A 35 -44.69 -0.01 12.85
C CYS A 35 -44.87 1.12 11.84
N SER A 36 -45.24 2.34 12.26
CA SER A 36 -45.30 3.50 11.37
C SER A 36 -43.93 3.86 10.81
N ASP A 37 -42.89 3.87 11.65
CA ASP A 37 -41.52 4.16 11.23
C ASP A 37 -41.03 3.11 10.23
N ALA A 38 -41.31 1.82 10.50
CA ALA A 38 -40.95 0.73 9.59
C ALA A 38 -41.65 0.87 8.21
N VAL A 39 -42.93 1.24 8.19
CA VAL A 39 -43.68 1.47 6.94
C VAL A 39 -43.11 2.66 6.17
N LEU A 40 -42.82 3.76 6.87
CA LEU A 40 -42.27 4.98 6.27
C LEU A 40 -40.90 4.71 5.62
N VAL A 41 -40.00 4.02 6.32
CA VAL A 41 -38.70 3.62 5.77
C VAL A 41 -38.87 2.68 4.57
N ALA A 42 -39.77 1.70 4.67
CA ALA A 42 -40.03 0.76 3.58
C ALA A 42 -40.67 1.42 2.35
N GLN A 43 -41.44 2.49 2.51
CA GLN A 43 -41.97 3.29 1.42
C GLN A 43 -40.87 4.13 0.78
N ALA A 44 -40.08 4.87 1.58
CA ALA A 44 -38.96 5.67 1.09
C ALA A 44 -37.93 4.83 0.30
N LEU A 45 -37.62 3.62 0.77
CA LEU A 45 -36.73 2.70 0.06
C LEU A 45 -37.34 2.19 -1.25
N ARG A 46 -38.66 1.95 -1.29
CA ARG A 46 -39.34 1.53 -2.53
C ARG A 46 -39.40 2.64 -3.55
N GLU A 47 -39.62 3.88 -3.12
CA GLU A 47 -39.58 5.06 -3.99
C GLU A 47 -38.17 5.27 -4.55
N ALA A 48 -37.14 5.24 -3.70
CA ALA A 48 -35.76 5.34 -4.15
C ALA A 48 -35.36 4.19 -5.10
N ALA A 49 -35.83 2.98 -4.83
CA ALA A 49 -35.61 1.84 -5.72
C ALA A 49 -36.32 2.03 -7.07
N ALA A 50 -37.55 2.56 -7.08
CA ALA A 50 -38.30 2.84 -8.31
C ALA A 50 -37.62 3.90 -9.19
N ASP A 51 -37.03 4.93 -8.58
CA ASP A 51 -36.25 5.95 -9.30
C ASP A 51 -34.98 5.35 -9.95
N THR A 52 -34.36 4.38 -9.28
CA THR A 52 -33.15 3.68 -9.79
C THR A 52 -33.43 2.45 -10.65
N ALA A 53 -34.70 2.02 -10.77
CA ALA A 53 -35.07 0.75 -11.40
C ALA A 53 -34.74 0.68 -12.90
N HIS A 54 -34.46 1.82 -13.52
CA HIS A 54 -34.13 1.92 -14.94
C HIS A 54 -32.64 1.72 -15.23
N GLU A 55 -31.76 1.82 -14.22
CA GLU A 55 -30.33 1.63 -14.39
C GLU A 55 -29.96 0.18 -14.03
N PRO A 56 -29.25 -0.56 -14.90
CA PRO A 56 -28.79 -1.89 -14.57
C PRO A 56 -27.91 -1.84 -13.32
N LEU A 57 -28.27 -2.65 -12.31
CA LEU A 57 -27.49 -2.72 -11.07
C LEU A 57 -26.04 -3.13 -11.40
N PRO A 58 -25.04 -2.46 -10.80
CA PRO A 58 -23.65 -2.86 -10.97
C PRO A 58 -23.42 -4.28 -10.44
N ASP A 59 -22.52 -5.02 -11.09
CA ASP A 59 -22.12 -6.38 -10.69
C ASP A 59 -21.81 -6.42 -9.18
N PRO A 60 -22.56 -7.20 -8.38
CA PRO A 60 -22.31 -7.36 -6.94
C PRO A 60 -20.87 -7.81 -6.65
N GLY A 61 -20.29 -8.61 -7.55
CA GLY A 61 -18.90 -9.03 -7.46
C GLY A 61 -17.91 -7.88 -7.62
N ALA A 62 -18.23 -6.85 -8.40
CA ALA A 62 -17.42 -5.65 -8.55
C ALA A 62 -17.44 -4.80 -7.27
N ILE A 63 -18.62 -4.62 -6.65
CA ILE A 63 -18.77 -3.88 -5.39
C ILE A 63 -18.01 -4.57 -4.26
N TRP A 64 -18.18 -5.89 -4.12
CA TRP A 64 -17.48 -6.68 -3.11
C TRP A 64 -15.96 -6.60 -3.27
N ARG A 65 -15.46 -6.71 -4.51
CA ARG A 65 -14.03 -6.58 -4.80
C ARG A 65 -13.50 -5.18 -4.51
N ALA A 66 -14.28 -4.13 -4.77
CA ALA A 66 -13.90 -2.76 -4.42
C ALA A 66 -13.78 -2.59 -2.89
N ALA A 67 -14.80 -3.01 -2.15
CA ALA A 67 -14.79 -2.97 -0.68
C ALA A 67 -13.61 -3.77 -0.10
N GLN A 68 -13.30 -4.93 -0.67
CA GLN A 68 -12.19 -5.75 -0.21
C GLN A 68 -10.81 -5.15 -0.56
N ARG A 69 -10.70 -4.37 -1.65
CA ARG A 69 -9.48 -3.61 -1.97
C ARG A 69 -9.23 -2.52 -0.93
N ASP A 70 -10.26 -1.76 -0.58
CA ASP A 70 -10.14 -0.69 0.39
C ASP A 70 -9.69 -1.21 1.76
N GLN A 71 -10.24 -2.35 2.20
CA GLN A 71 -9.81 -3.02 3.43
C GLN A 71 -8.35 -3.51 3.37
N ARG A 72 -7.90 -4.01 2.21
CA ARG A 72 -6.51 -4.48 2.02
C ARG A 72 -5.52 -3.32 2.04
N LEU A 73 -5.86 -2.18 1.44
CA LEU A 73 -4.99 -1.01 1.42
C LEU A 73 -4.70 -0.48 2.84
N VAL A 74 -5.71 -0.42 3.71
CA VAL A 74 -5.53 -0.02 5.11
C VAL A 74 -4.60 -0.97 5.88
N THR A 75 -4.65 -2.27 5.55
CA THR A 75 -3.81 -3.29 6.19
C THR A 75 -2.35 -3.22 5.70
N ILE A 76 -2.14 -3.01 4.40
CA ILE A 76 -0.81 -2.95 3.78
C ILE A 76 -0.04 -1.70 4.23
N GLU A 77 -0.72 -0.57 4.41
CA GLU A 77 -0.06 0.67 4.85
C GLU A 77 0.56 0.51 6.24
N ARG A 78 -0.10 -0.22 7.16
CA ARG A 78 0.42 -0.48 8.50
C ARG A 78 1.64 -1.41 8.52
N VAL A 79 1.64 -2.43 7.67
CA VAL A 79 2.74 -3.42 7.64
C VAL A 79 4.00 -2.85 6.97
N THR A 80 3.85 -1.91 6.04
CA THR A 80 4.98 -1.38 5.26
C THR A 80 5.67 -0.17 5.90
N TRP A 81 5.08 0.45 6.93
CA TRP A 81 5.69 1.56 7.66
C TRP A 81 7.05 1.24 8.31
N PRO A 82 7.24 0.12 9.05
CA PRO A 82 8.53 -0.20 9.65
C PRO A 82 9.61 -0.52 8.61
N ILE A 83 9.23 -1.17 7.51
CA ILE A 83 10.14 -1.49 6.40
C ILE A 83 10.70 -0.19 5.79
N ARG A 84 9.81 0.77 5.47
CA ARG A 84 10.21 2.06 4.91
C ARG A 84 11.10 2.86 5.87
N LEU A 85 10.86 2.78 7.18
CA LEU A 85 11.70 3.43 8.18
C LEU A 85 13.11 2.81 8.22
N MET A 86 13.20 1.48 8.24
CA MET A 86 14.48 0.78 8.30
C MET A 86 15.34 1.06 7.06
N THR A 87 14.75 1.07 5.86
CA THR A 87 15.47 1.43 4.63
C THR A 87 16.03 2.84 4.68
N ARG A 88 15.27 3.82 5.21
CA ARG A 88 15.74 5.20 5.35
C ARG A 88 16.89 5.32 6.35
N ILE A 89 16.79 4.62 7.48
CA ILE A 89 17.86 4.58 8.49
C ILE A 89 19.12 3.96 7.89
N ALA A 90 19.00 2.83 7.18
CA ALA A 90 20.13 2.17 6.54
C ALA A 90 20.82 3.06 5.50
N LEU A 91 20.05 3.73 4.64
CA LEU A 91 20.59 4.67 3.65
C LEU A 91 21.29 5.87 4.33
N ALA A 92 20.67 6.45 5.36
CA ALA A 92 21.27 7.55 6.10
C ALA A 92 22.59 7.13 6.77
N ALA A 93 22.61 5.95 7.41
CA ALA A 93 23.82 5.40 8.02
C ALA A 93 24.92 5.16 6.98
N PHE A 94 24.57 4.61 5.81
CA PHE A 94 25.52 4.39 4.72
C PHE A 94 26.12 5.70 4.21
N VAL A 95 25.30 6.73 3.96
CA VAL A 95 25.77 8.04 3.50
C VAL A 95 26.69 8.70 4.53
N VAL A 96 26.34 8.63 5.82
CA VAL A 96 27.19 9.17 6.90
C VAL A 96 28.51 8.41 6.97
N ALA A 97 28.48 7.08 6.94
CA ALA A 97 29.69 6.27 6.97
C ALA A 97 30.59 6.53 5.76
N ALA A 98 30.02 6.69 4.56
CA ALA A 98 30.74 7.02 3.35
C ALA A 98 31.38 8.41 3.44
N ALA A 99 30.66 9.42 3.95
CA ALA A 99 31.19 10.78 4.11
C ALA A 99 32.34 10.82 5.14
N VAL A 100 32.16 10.17 6.30
CA VAL A 100 33.21 10.07 7.34
C VAL A 100 34.42 9.32 6.80
N GLY A 101 34.19 8.19 6.13
CA GLY A 101 35.24 7.42 5.47
C GLY A 101 35.99 8.27 4.45
N LEU A 102 35.28 9.02 3.61
CA LEU A 102 35.91 9.88 2.60
C LEU A 102 36.78 10.96 3.23
N VAL A 103 36.33 11.61 4.30
CA VAL A 103 37.10 12.63 5.02
C VAL A 103 38.34 12.03 5.68
N TRP A 104 38.21 10.85 6.29
CA TRP A 104 39.33 10.21 6.98
C TRP A 104 40.36 9.61 6.02
N PHE A 105 39.90 9.01 4.92
CA PHE A 105 40.78 8.46 3.88
C PHE A 105 41.27 9.54 2.90
N TRP A 106 40.77 10.77 2.97
CA TRP A 106 41.19 11.89 2.13
C TRP A 106 42.71 12.09 2.05
N PRO A 107 43.50 12.11 3.14
CA PRO A 107 44.95 12.23 3.05
C PRO A 107 45.61 11.07 2.28
N THR A 108 45.10 9.84 2.42
CA THR A 108 45.60 8.66 1.70
C THR A 108 45.21 8.70 0.23
N VAL A 109 43.98 9.12 -0.07
CA VAL A 109 43.48 9.32 -1.44
C VAL A 109 44.22 10.47 -2.12
N ALA A 110 44.49 11.57 -1.42
CA ALA A 110 45.28 12.69 -1.92
C ALA A 110 46.74 12.29 -2.18
N ALA A 111 47.33 11.48 -1.30
CA ALA A 111 48.66 10.92 -1.50
C ALA A 111 48.70 10.04 -2.76
N GLN A 112 47.72 9.15 -2.97
CA GLN A 112 47.61 8.35 -4.19
C GLN A 112 47.24 9.18 -5.42
N ALA A 113 46.43 10.23 -5.29
CA ALA A 113 46.10 11.15 -6.38
C ALA A 113 47.34 11.88 -6.89
N SER A 114 48.29 12.22 -6.00
CA SER A 114 49.58 12.79 -6.41
C SER A 114 50.45 11.80 -7.19
N VAL A 115 50.37 10.51 -6.86
CA VAL A 115 51.00 9.42 -7.62
C VAL A 115 50.33 9.22 -8.97
N ILE A 116 48.99 9.28 -9.04
CA ILE A 116 48.20 9.17 -10.27
C ILE A 116 48.42 10.38 -11.19
N SER A 117 48.49 11.60 -10.64
CA SER A 117 48.85 12.80 -11.41
C SER A 117 50.31 12.76 -11.86
N GLY A 118 51.20 12.21 -11.04
CA GLY A 118 52.60 11.91 -11.41
C GLY A 118 52.66 10.97 -12.60
N TRP A 119 51.91 9.86 -12.55
CA TRP A 119 51.69 8.92 -13.64
C TRP A 119 51.17 9.58 -14.92
N PHE A 120 50.18 10.48 -14.79
CA PHE A 120 49.58 11.18 -15.92
C PHE A 120 50.56 12.20 -16.53
N SER A 121 51.38 12.83 -15.69
CA SER A 121 52.42 13.77 -16.11
C SER A 121 53.64 13.06 -16.73
N GLN A 122 53.86 11.79 -16.40
CA GLN A 122 54.99 10.96 -16.84
C GLN A 122 54.61 10.03 -18.01
N ARG A 123 53.61 10.40 -18.81
CA ARG A 123 53.25 9.72 -20.07
C ARG A 123 54.28 9.92 -21.18
N THR A 124 55.53 9.56 -20.93
CA THR A 124 56.52 9.34 -21.99
C THR A 124 57.22 7.98 -21.90
N ALA A 125 56.97 7.17 -20.86
CA ALA A 125 57.46 5.79 -20.81
C ALA A 125 56.49 4.87 -20.04
N ILE A 126 56.00 3.81 -20.71
CA ILE A 126 55.14 2.78 -20.10
C ILE A 126 56.05 1.80 -19.36
N ASP A 127 55.94 1.74 -18.03
CA ASP A 127 56.65 0.77 -17.18
C ASP A 127 55.73 -0.40 -16.77
N THR A 128 56.28 -1.59 -16.61
CA THR A 128 55.58 -2.87 -16.38
C THR A 128 54.75 -2.87 -15.08
N GLY A 129 55.19 -2.11 -14.07
CA GLY A 129 54.43 -1.91 -12.83
C GLY A 129 53.09 -1.19 -13.02
N GLN A 130 52.96 -0.41 -14.09
CA GLN A 130 51.74 0.33 -14.39
C GLN A 130 50.58 -0.58 -14.82
N VAL A 131 50.90 -1.61 -15.59
CA VAL A 131 49.93 -2.59 -16.10
C VAL A 131 49.34 -3.42 -14.96
N PHE A 132 50.14 -3.80 -13.97
CA PHE A 132 49.69 -4.58 -12.82
C PHE A 132 48.66 -3.85 -11.97
N THR A 133 48.86 -2.56 -11.70
CA THR A 133 47.91 -1.76 -10.90
C THR A 133 46.59 -1.54 -11.63
N ALA A 134 46.62 -1.34 -12.94
CA ALA A 134 45.40 -1.26 -13.76
C ALA A 134 44.62 -2.57 -13.75
N ILE A 135 45.29 -3.72 -13.91
CA ILE A 135 44.66 -5.04 -13.88
C ILE A 135 44.02 -5.32 -12.51
N LEU A 136 44.71 -5.01 -11.42
CA LEU A 136 44.16 -5.17 -10.06
C LEU A 136 42.94 -4.29 -9.82
N GLY A 137 42.94 -3.05 -10.34
CA GLY A 137 41.79 -2.15 -10.29
C GLY A 137 40.56 -2.72 -11.01
N PHE A 138 40.74 -3.19 -12.24
CA PHE A 138 39.65 -3.82 -13.01
C PHE A 138 39.15 -5.12 -12.38
N ALA A 139 40.04 -5.96 -11.83
CA ALA A 139 39.66 -7.19 -11.16
C ALA A 139 38.83 -6.92 -9.89
N SER A 140 39.19 -5.89 -9.13
CA SER A 140 38.45 -5.47 -7.94
C SER A 140 37.06 -4.96 -8.29
N LEU A 141 36.94 -4.15 -9.35
CA LEU A 141 35.65 -3.63 -9.83
C LEU A 141 34.73 -4.76 -10.32
N ALA A 142 35.29 -5.75 -11.05
CA ALA A 142 34.55 -6.90 -11.53
C ALA A 142 34.07 -7.80 -10.37
N ALA A 143 34.92 -8.03 -9.37
CA ALA A 143 34.53 -8.80 -8.18
C ALA A 143 33.41 -8.11 -7.39
N PHE A 144 33.47 -6.79 -7.26
CA PHE A 144 32.44 -6.02 -6.57
C PHE A 144 31.09 -6.05 -7.31
N SER A 145 31.12 -5.93 -8.65
CA SER A 145 29.93 -6.08 -9.49
C SER A 145 29.30 -7.47 -9.40
N ALA A 146 30.12 -8.52 -9.36
CA ALA A 146 29.64 -9.90 -9.26
C ALA A 146 29.01 -10.18 -7.89
N ALA A 147 29.62 -9.68 -6.80
CA ALA A 147 29.07 -9.79 -5.46
C ALA A 147 27.72 -9.06 -5.31
N PHE A 148 27.59 -7.90 -5.95
CA PHE A 148 26.33 -7.15 -5.98
C PHE A 148 25.21 -7.89 -6.73
N ALA A 149 25.52 -8.49 -7.88
CA ALA A 149 24.56 -9.29 -8.64
C ALA A 149 24.08 -10.53 -7.86
N LEU A 150 24.97 -11.19 -7.12
CA LEU A 150 24.66 -12.32 -6.24
C LEU A 150 23.75 -11.93 -5.07
N PHE A 151 23.95 -10.75 -4.50
CA PHE A 151 23.08 -10.24 -3.44
C PHE A 151 21.66 -9.96 -3.95
N GLU A 152 21.54 -9.37 -5.14
CA GLU A 152 20.24 -9.11 -5.77
C GLU A 152 19.48 -10.38 -6.18
N SER A 153 20.17 -11.48 -6.52
CA SER A 153 19.49 -12.75 -6.78
C SER A 153 18.94 -13.37 -5.50
N TRP A 154 19.71 -13.30 -4.40
CA TRP A 154 19.30 -13.85 -3.11
C TRP A 154 18.14 -13.08 -2.48
N ALA A 155 18.05 -11.77 -2.73
CA ALA A 155 16.98 -10.93 -2.20
C ALA A 155 15.62 -11.07 -2.93
N ARG A 156 15.59 -11.80 -4.05
CA ARG A 156 14.37 -12.03 -4.86
C ARG A 156 13.67 -13.35 -4.56
N GLU A 157 14.30 -14.25 -3.82
CA GLU A 157 13.73 -15.52 -3.31
C GLU A 157 13.09 -15.33 -1.92
#